data_AF-A0A1B6EYQ4-F1
#
_entry.id   AF-A0A1B6EYQ4-F1
#
_cell.length_a   1.000
_cell.length_b   1.000
_cell.length_c   1.000
_cell.angle_alpha   90.00
_cell.angle_beta   90.00
_cell.angle_gamma   90.00
#
_symmetry.space_group_name_H-M   'P 1'
#
loop_
_entity.id
_entity.type
_entity.pdbx_description
1 polymer ?
#
loop_
_entity_poly.entity_id
_entity_poly.type
_entity_poly.pdbx_seq_one_letter_code
_entity_poly.pdbx_strand_id
1 'polypeptide(L)'
;MFLAKFYPEEVAEELVQEITQHLFFLQVNQAILSMDIYCPPEASVLLASYAVQAKFGDYDESTYKPGMLATENLLPQRVIDQYQMTLEMWEDRIKVWYADHRGMSRDEAEMEYLKIAQDLD
;
A
#
# COMPACT_ATOMS: atom_id res chain seq x y z
N MET A 1 1.72 8.56 21.46
CA MET A 1 1.57 7.88 20.17
C MET A 1 0.71 6.65 20.40
N PHE A 2 -0.41 6.50 19.70
CA PHE A 2 -1.27 5.32 19.80
C PHE A 2 -0.85 4.34 18.72
N LEU A 3 -0.36 3.17 19.11
CA LEU A 3 0.09 2.10 18.21
C LEU A 3 -0.49 0.78 18.68
N ALA A 4 -0.81 -0.10 17.73
CA ALA A 4 -1.07 -1.50 17.99
C ALA A 4 0.19 -2.14 18.58
N LYS A 5 0.03 -2.78 19.75
CA LYS A 5 1.09 -3.54 20.41
C LYS A 5 1.03 -5.04 20.07
N PHE A 6 -0.15 -5.50 19.71
CA PHE A 6 -0.45 -6.88 19.35
C PHE A 6 -1.10 -6.88 17.97
N TYR A 7 -0.79 -7.90 17.18
CA TYR A 7 -1.32 -8.10 15.84
C TYR A 7 -2.21 -9.34 15.84
N PRO A 8 -3.30 -9.35 15.06
CA PRO A 8 -4.16 -10.53 14.91
C PRO A 8 -3.41 -11.68 14.23
N GLU A 9 -3.85 -12.91 14.46
CA GLU A 9 -3.38 -14.10 13.74
C GLU A 9 -3.98 -14.16 12.33
N GLU A 10 -5.22 -13.71 12.14
CA GLU A 10 -5.85 -13.56 10.81
C GLU A 10 -6.58 -12.21 10.70
N VAL A 11 -5.99 -11.26 9.94
CA VAL A 11 -6.53 -9.89 9.83
C VAL A 11 -7.96 -9.85 9.30
N ALA A 12 -8.31 -10.75 8.38
CA ALA A 12 -9.61 -10.78 7.74
C ALA A 12 -10.74 -11.30 8.64
N GLU A 13 -10.41 -12.13 9.63
CA GLU A 13 -11.38 -12.71 10.56
C GLU A 13 -11.52 -11.86 11.83
N GLU A 14 -10.43 -11.24 12.29
CA GLU A 14 -10.38 -10.59 13.59
C GLU A 14 -10.63 -9.06 13.54
N LEU A 15 -10.37 -8.40 12.42
CA LEU A 15 -10.60 -6.97 12.28
C LEU A 15 -12.06 -6.68 11.93
N VAL A 16 -12.85 -6.36 12.96
CA VAL A 16 -14.30 -6.13 12.79
C VAL A 16 -14.63 -4.66 12.47
N GLN A 17 -13.89 -3.71 13.02
CA GLN A 17 -14.19 -2.28 12.90
C GLN A 17 -13.31 -1.61 11.86
N GLU A 18 -13.93 -0.87 10.92
CA GLU A 18 -13.22 -0.10 9.88
C GLU A 18 -12.12 0.81 10.46
N ILE A 19 -12.39 1.48 11.58
CA ILE A 19 -11.40 2.35 12.22
C ILE A 19 -10.18 1.58 12.74
N THR A 20 -10.39 0.37 13.25
CA THR A 20 -9.31 -0.49 13.74
C THR A 20 -8.48 -0.99 12.57
N GLN A 21 -9.14 -1.46 11.52
CA GLN A 21 -8.49 -1.85 10.27
C GLN A 21 -7.63 -0.72 9.68
N HIS A 22 -8.19 0.49 9.60
CA HIS A 22 -7.48 1.65 9.09
C HIS A 22 -6.22 1.96 9.90
N LEU A 23 -6.30 1.89 11.24
CA LEU A 23 -5.14 2.12 12.10
C LEU A 23 -4.06 1.03 11.93
N PHE A 24 -4.45 -0.23 11.77
CA PHE A 24 -3.51 -1.32 11.44
C PHE A 24 -2.85 -1.09 10.08
N PHE A 25 -3.63 -0.76 9.05
CA PHE A 25 -3.13 -0.45 7.71
C PHE A 25 -2.07 0.67 7.76
N LEU A 26 -2.36 1.79 8.44
CA LEU A 26 -1.41 2.89 8.56
C LEU A 26 -0.11 2.47 9.25
N GLN A 27 -0.22 1.69 10.33
CA GLN A 27 0.95 1.25 11.10
C GLN A 27 1.81 0.26 10.29
N VAL A 28 1.20 -0.72 9.63
CA VAL A 28 1.92 -1.70 8.81
C VAL A 28 2.54 -1.04 7.58
N ASN A 29 1.82 -0.14 6.91
CA ASN A 29 2.35 0.61 5.78
C ASN A 29 3.57 1.45 6.17
N GLN A 30 3.49 2.13 7.32
CA GLN A 30 4.64 2.88 7.83
C GLN A 30 5.83 1.97 8.15
N ALA A 31 5.61 0.78 8.70
CA ALA A 31 6.66 -0.20 9.03
C ALA A 31 7.34 -0.78 7.78
N ILE A 32 6.59 -1.00 6.70
CA ILE A 32 7.15 -1.43 5.41
C ILE A 32 7.98 -0.30 4.79
N LEU A 33 7.46 0.93 4.79
CA LEU A 33 8.17 2.10 4.24
C LEU A 33 9.42 2.47 5.03
N SER A 34 9.43 2.29 6.36
CA SER A 34 10.62 2.48 7.21
C SER A 34 11.62 1.33 7.13
N MET A 35 11.30 0.24 6.42
CA MET A 35 12.08 -0.99 6.33
C MET A 35 12.20 -1.75 7.66
N ASP A 36 11.27 -1.52 8.59
CA ASP A 36 11.14 -2.33 9.81
C ASP A 36 10.58 -3.73 9.48
N ILE A 37 9.74 -3.81 8.43
CA ILE A 37 9.27 -5.07 7.82
C ILE A 37 9.92 -5.20 6.45
N TYR A 38 10.53 -6.34 6.18
CA TYR A 38 11.09 -6.62 4.86
C TYR A 38 9.96 -6.88 3.87
N CYS A 39 9.94 -6.13 2.77
CA CYS A 39 9.02 -6.39 1.68
C CYS A 39 9.81 -6.57 0.38
N PRO A 40 9.57 -7.66 -0.39
CA PRO A 40 10.19 -7.82 -1.68
C PRO A 40 9.66 -6.76 -2.67
N PRO A 41 10.45 -6.41 -3.71
CA PRO A 41 10.09 -5.37 -4.67
C PRO A 41 8.73 -5.57 -5.34
N GLU A 42 8.42 -6.80 -5.76
CA GLU A 42 7.18 -7.14 -6.44
C GLU A 42 5.96 -6.92 -5.54
N ALA A 43 6.04 -7.36 -4.28
CA ALA A 43 4.99 -7.13 -3.29
C ALA A 43 4.89 -5.64 -2.91
N SER A 44 6.01 -4.91 -2.84
CA SER A 44 6.01 -3.48 -2.53
C SER A 44 5.23 -2.67 -3.56
N VAL A 45 5.36 -2.98 -4.85
CA VAL A 45 4.58 -2.33 -5.92
C VAL A 45 3.09 -2.62 -5.78
N LEU A 46 2.73 -3.87 -5.49
CA LEU A 46 1.34 -4.27 -5.31
C LEU A 46 0.73 -3.59 -4.08
N LEU A 47 1.42 -3.60 -2.94
CA LEU A 47 1.01 -2.91 -1.73
C LEU A 47 0.88 -1.39 -1.95
N ALA A 48 1.81 -0.77 -2.69
CA ALA A 48 1.70 0.63 -3.07
C ALA A 48 0.42 0.91 -3.87
N SER A 49 0.03 0.02 -4.78
CA SER A 49 -1.21 0.19 -5.56
C SER A 49 -2.47 0.14 -4.70
N TYR A 50 -2.52 -0.75 -3.70
CA TYR A 50 -3.61 -0.78 -2.72
C TYR A 50 -3.61 0.46 -1.83
N ALA A 51 -2.45 0.94 -1.40
CA ALA A 51 -2.35 2.16 -0.60
C ALA A 51 -2.84 3.40 -1.39
N VAL A 52 -2.57 3.45 -2.69
CA VAL A 52 -3.07 4.50 -3.59
C VAL A 52 -4.59 4.38 -3.76
N GLN A 53 -5.14 3.19 -4.00
CA GLN A 53 -6.59 2.96 -4.07
C GLN A 53 -7.28 3.38 -2.77
N ALA A 54 -6.75 3.00 -1.61
CA ALA A 54 -7.29 3.38 -0.31
C ALA A 54 -7.28 4.91 -0.09
N LYS A 55 -6.27 5.61 -0.60
CA LYS A 55 -6.10 7.05 -0.40
C LYS A 55 -6.88 7.90 -1.41
N PHE A 56 -6.89 7.51 -2.68
CA PHE A 56 -7.40 8.32 -3.78
C PHE A 56 -8.72 7.80 -4.37
N GLY A 57 -9.16 6.58 -4.02
CA GLY A 57 -10.32 5.93 -4.62
C GLY A 57 -9.98 5.37 -5.99
N ASP A 58 -10.96 5.28 -6.89
CA ASP A 58 -10.76 4.71 -8.22
C ASP A 58 -9.83 5.56 -9.10
N TYR A 59 -8.98 4.88 -9.87
CA TYR A 59 -8.23 5.50 -10.95
C TYR A 59 -9.17 6.12 -11.99
N ASP A 60 -9.02 7.42 -12.23
CA ASP A 60 -9.68 8.16 -13.29
C ASP A 60 -8.66 8.92 -14.13
N GLU A 61 -8.59 8.57 -15.42
CA GLU A 61 -7.65 9.13 -16.38
C GLU A 61 -7.84 10.65 -16.56
N SER A 62 -9.04 11.19 -16.29
CA SER A 62 -9.31 12.62 -16.43
C SER A 62 -8.76 13.48 -15.29
N THR A 63 -8.62 12.89 -14.09
CA THR A 63 -8.11 13.55 -12.89
C THR A 63 -6.65 13.21 -12.61
N TYR A 64 -6.18 12.07 -13.11
CA TYR A 64 -4.80 11.64 -12.97
C TYR A 64 -3.83 12.56 -13.71
N LYS A 65 -2.82 13.06 -13.00
CA LYS A 65 -1.73 13.87 -13.57
C LYS A 65 -0.41 13.10 -13.39
N PRO A 66 0.41 12.98 -14.45
CA PRO A 66 1.74 12.39 -14.31
C PRO A 66 2.54 13.07 -13.20
N GLY A 67 3.17 12.28 -12.34
CA GLY A 67 3.96 12.76 -11.20
C GLY A 67 3.15 12.97 -9.92
N MET A 68 1.83 12.75 -9.92
CA MET A 68 1.00 12.83 -8.71
C MET A 68 1.47 11.80 -7.67
N LEU A 69 1.73 10.57 -8.10
CA LEU A 69 2.17 9.49 -7.22
C LEU A 69 3.67 9.58 -6.90
N ALA A 70 4.48 10.13 -7.80
CA ALA A 70 5.91 10.35 -7.56
C ALA A 70 6.21 11.27 -6.34
N THR A 71 5.25 12.09 -5.92
CA THR A 71 5.38 12.92 -4.69
C THR A 71 5.05 12.18 -3.40
N GLU A 72 4.46 10.99 -3.50
CA GLU A 72 4.04 10.18 -2.37
C GLU A 72 5.16 9.22 -1.96
N ASN A 73 5.27 8.94 -0.67
CA ASN A 73 6.20 7.92 -0.17
C ASN A 73 5.57 6.53 -0.30
N LEU A 74 5.65 5.94 -1.49
CA LEU A 74 4.93 4.71 -1.85
C LEU A 74 5.77 3.44 -1.76
N LEU A 75 7.11 3.55 -1.85
CA LEU A 75 8.01 2.41 -1.90
C LEU A 75 9.14 2.57 -0.88
N PRO A 76 9.60 1.47 -0.25
CA PRO A 76 10.78 1.53 0.62
C PRO A 76 12.02 1.97 -0.15
N GLN A 77 12.87 2.80 0.47
CA GLN A 77 14.08 3.34 -0.19
C GLN A 77 14.98 2.24 -0.78
N ARG A 78 15.12 1.11 -0.08
CA ARG A 78 15.89 -0.05 -0.55
C ARG A 78 15.39 -0.62 -1.88
N VAL A 79 14.07 -0.63 -2.08
CA VAL A 79 13.46 -1.11 -3.34
C VAL A 79 13.76 -0.13 -4.47
N ILE A 80 13.68 1.17 -4.19
CA ILE A 80 14.02 2.21 -5.17
C ILE A 80 15.49 2.10 -5.57
N ASP A 81 16.40 1.98 -4.59
CA ASP A 81 17.85 1.95 -4.82
C ASP A 81 18.33 0.67 -5.52
N GLN A 82 17.59 -0.44 -5.37
CA GLN A 82 17.95 -1.73 -5.98
C GLN A 82 17.77 -1.75 -7.50
N TYR A 83 16.88 -0.93 -8.04
CA TYR A 83 16.59 -0.87 -9.48
C TYR A 83 17.02 0.48 -10.06
N GLN A 84 17.59 0.47 -11.26
CA GLN A 84 17.91 1.70 -12.01
C GLN A 84 16.66 2.27 -12.68
N MET A 85 15.63 2.58 -11.89
CA MET A 85 14.35 3.12 -12.34
C MET A 85 14.13 4.53 -11.79
N THR A 86 13.52 5.41 -12.60
CA THR A 86 13.10 6.72 -12.13
C THR A 86 11.79 6.62 -11.32
N LEU A 87 11.47 7.64 -10.54
CA LEU A 87 10.19 7.70 -9.82
C LEU A 87 8.98 7.61 -10.77
N GLU A 88 9.08 8.20 -11.97
CA GLU A 88 8.04 8.08 -13.00
C GLU A 88 7.87 6.64 -13.50
N MET A 89 8.96 5.89 -13.68
CA MET A 89 8.88 4.48 -14.09
C MET A 89 8.25 3.60 -13.00
N TRP A 90 8.49 3.91 -11.72
CA TRP A 90 7.81 3.25 -10.60
C TRP A 90 6.33 3.60 -10.56
N GLU A 91 5.99 4.87 -10.75
CA GLU A 91 4.63 5.35 -10.87
C GLU A 91 3.87 4.61 -11.97
N ASP A 92 4.46 4.45 -13.16
CA ASP A 92 3.83 3.70 -14.27
C ASP A 92 3.53 2.25 -13.88
N ARG A 93 4.41 1.60 -13.11
CA ARG A 93 4.18 0.24 -12.61
C ARG A 93 3.06 0.16 -11.58
N ILE A 94 3.04 1.09 -10.63
CA ILE A 94 1.98 1.15 -9.61
C ILE A 94 0.64 1.46 -10.27
N LYS A 95 0.64 2.34 -11.27
CA LYS A 95 -0.54 2.77 -12.01
C LYS A 95 -1.24 1.61 -12.72
N VAL A 96 -0.49 0.65 -13.27
CA VAL A 96 -1.07 -0.55 -13.92
C VAL A 96 -1.97 -1.31 -12.93
N TRP A 97 -1.44 -1.61 -11.73
CA TRP A 97 -2.21 -2.29 -10.70
C TRP A 97 -3.33 -1.42 -10.12
N TYR A 98 -3.06 -0.12 -9.94
CA TYR A 98 -4.05 0.83 -9.44
C TYR A 98 -5.29 0.91 -10.35
N ALA A 99 -5.11 0.87 -11.67
CA ALA A 99 -6.22 0.84 -12.62
C ALA A 99 -7.05 -0.46 -12.54
N ASP A 100 -6.42 -1.58 -12.17
CA ASP A 100 -7.08 -2.87 -12.01
C ASP A 100 -7.95 -2.95 -10.74
N HIS A 101 -7.66 -2.14 -9.72
CA HIS A 101 -8.43 -2.08 -8.46
C HIS A 101 -9.74 -1.29 -8.56
N ARG A 102 -10.13 -0.85 -9.76
CA ARG A 102 -11.31 -0.03 -9.96
C ARG A 102 -12.58 -0.70 -9.43
N GLY A 103 -13.35 0.05 -8.66
CA GLY A 103 -14.58 -0.39 -8.00
C GLY A 103 -14.35 -0.92 -6.58
N MET A 104 -13.09 -1.07 -6.16
CA MET A 104 -12.73 -1.47 -4.81
C MET A 104 -12.93 -0.31 -3.84
N SER A 105 -13.63 -0.56 -2.74
CA SER A 105 -13.78 0.44 -1.70
C SER A 105 -12.47 0.68 -0.95
N ARG A 106 -12.41 1.76 -0.18
CA ARG A 106 -11.23 2.05 0.64
C ARG A 106 -10.96 0.96 1.67
N ASP A 107 -12.00 0.47 2.34
CA ASP A 107 -11.91 -0.59 3.33
C ASP A 107 -11.51 -1.93 2.69
N GLU A 108 -12.00 -2.26 1.50
CA GLU A 108 -11.53 -3.45 0.77
C GLU A 108 -10.04 -3.34 0.42
N ALA A 109 -9.59 -2.18 -0.07
CA ALA A 109 -8.19 -1.94 -0.41
C ALA A 109 -7.26 -2.02 0.80
N GLU A 110 -7.66 -1.43 1.93
CA GLU A 110 -6.91 -1.52 3.19
C GLU A 110 -6.86 -2.97 3.72
N MET A 111 -7.92 -3.75 3.53
CA MET A 111 -7.97 -5.16 3.96
C MET A 111 -7.07 -6.04 3.10
N GLU A 112 -7.12 -5.90 1.77
CA GLU A 112 -6.24 -6.65 0.86
C GLU A 112 -4.76 -6.30 1.09
N TYR A 113 -4.46 -5.03 1.37
CA TYR A 113 -3.12 -4.62 1.79
C TYR A 113 -2.66 -5.41 3.02
N LEU A 114 -3.49 -5.46 4.06
CA LEU A 114 -3.15 -6.12 5.33
C LEU A 114 -2.98 -7.63 5.17
N LYS A 115 -3.80 -8.29 4.34
CA LYS A 115 -3.67 -9.72 4.05
C LYS A 115 -2.31 -10.04 3.42
N ILE A 116 -1.92 -9.28 2.40
CA ILE A 116 -0.62 -9.47 1.74
C ILE A 116 0.53 -9.18 2.71
N ALA A 117 0.40 -8.13 3.51
CA ALA A 117 1.44 -7.75 4.47
C ALA A 117 1.60 -8.75 5.62
N GLN A 118 0.54 -9.48 5.98
CA GLN A 118 0.55 -10.52 7.01
C GLN A 118 1.42 -11.72 6.60
N ASP A 119 1.53 -12.00 5.30
CA ASP A 119 2.33 -13.09 4.75
C ASP A 119 3.81 -12.71 4.51
N LEU A 120 4.23 -11.50 4.89
CA LEU A 120 5.62 -11.05 4.80
C LEU A 120 6.44 -11.56 6.00
N ASP A 121 7.66 -12.06 5.71
CA ASP A 121 8.62 -12.57 6.71
C ASP A 121 9.29 -11.47 7.57
#